data_AF-A0A1Y4WBA5-F1
#
_entry.id   AF-A0A1Y4WBA5-F1
#
_cell.length_a   1.000
_cell.length_b   1.000
_cell.length_c   1.000
_cell.angle_alpha   90.00
_cell.angle_beta   90.00
_cell.angle_gamma   90.00
#
_symmetry.space_group_name_H-M   'P 1'
#
loop_
_entity.id
_entity.type
_entity.pdbx_description
1 polymer ?
#
loop_
_entity_poly.entity_id
_entity_poly.type
_entity_poly.pdbx_seq_one_letter_code
_entity_poly.pdbx_strand_id
1 'polypeptide(L)'
;MNRYETLKDYFFTHIEEQCHGIYKQKALLHSIQVSTLCQKLALEHHLDVELAGIIGLFHDYIQFTQHSSFQHGLRCSEWISSILSEFQDDEKAIIQQAIARHSEKDKVDDAYSEILKDADVLAQYFAETDIVLSDEGQKRLKKYLPEKI
;
A
#
# COMPACT_ATOMS: atom_id res chain seq x y z
N MET A 1 -20.54 6.18 7.56
CA MET A 1 -19.28 5.55 7.12
C MET A 1 -18.26 6.67 6.95
N ASN A 2 -17.02 6.52 7.41
CA ASN A 2 -15.97 7.51 7.08
C ASN A 2 -15.45 7.28 5.65
N ARG A 3 -14.65 8.20 5.09
CA ARG A 3 -14.24 8.14 3.67
C ARG A 3 -13.43 6.88 3.39
N TYR A 4 -12.54 6.49 4.31
CA TYR A 4 -11.78 5.24 4.21
C TYR A 4 -12.67 3.99 4.15
N GLU A 5 -13.67 3.86 5.02
CA GLU A 5 -14.58 2.71 5.01
C GLU A 5 -15.38 2.63 3.70
N THR A 6 -15.82 3.77 3.14
CA THR A 6 -16.44 3.83 1.81
C THR A 6 -15.50 3.32 0.70
N LEU A 7 -14.24 3.76 0.70
CA LEU A 7 -13.26 3.28 -0.27
C LEU A 7 -12.85 1.82 -0.04
N LYS A 8 -12.89 1.36 1.20
CA LYS A 8 -12.62 -0.04 1.55
C LYS A 8 -13.71 -0.97 1.02
N ASP A 9 -14.97 -0.59 1.17
CA ASP A 9 -16.09 -1.31 0.56
C ASP A 9 -15.98 -1.31 -0.97
N TYR A 10 -15.65 -0.16 -1.58
CA TYR A 10 -15.38 -0.07 -3.02
C TYR A 10 -14.29 -1.06 -3.45
N PHE A 11 -13.16 -1.10 -2.73
CA PHE A 11 -12.06 -2.02 -3.00
C PHE A 11 -12.52 -3.49 -2.97
N PHE A 12 -13.24 -3.89 -1.92
CA PHE A 12 -13.71 -5.27 -1.78
C PHE A 12 -14.63 -5.67 -2.92
N THR A 13 -15.62 -4.83 -3.27
CA THR A 13 -16.52 -5.09 -4.39
C THR A 13 -15.76 -5.25 -5.71
N HIS A 14 -14.81 -4.35 -6.00
CA HIS A 14 -14.08 -4.37 -7.27
C HIS A 14 -13.12 -5.56 -7.37
N ILE A 15 -12.42 -5.91 -6.29
CA ILE A 15 -11.56 -7.10 -6.29
C ILE A 15 -12.39 -8.38 -6.42
N GLU A 16 -13.60 -8.43 -5.85
CA GLU A 16 -14.51 -9.57 -6.03
C GLU A 16 -14.98 -9.74 -7.48
N GLU A 17 -15.29 -8.63 -8.16
CA GLU A 17 -15.74 -8.61 -9.55
C GLU A 17 -14.61 -8.89 -10.55
N GLN A 18 -13.42 -8.32 -10.32
CA GLN A 18 -12.33 -8.28 -11.30
C GLN A 18 -11.26 -9.37 -11.10
N CYS A 19 -11.17 -9.98 -9.91
CA CYS A 19 -10.14 -10.96 -9.60
C CYS A 19 -10.73 -12.32 -9.21
N HIS A 20 -10.00 -13.39 -9.53
CA HIS A 20 -10.45 -14.76 -9.27
C HIS A 20 -9.36 -15.64 -8.64
N GLY A 21 -9.80 -16.73 -7.99
CA GLY A 21 -8.92 -17.74 -7.41
C GLY A 21 -7.86 -17.19 -6.46
N ILE A 22 -6.63 -17.68 -6.61
CA ILE A 22 -5.49 -17.30 -5.76
C ILE A 22 -5.12 -15.82 -5.91
N TYR A 23 -5.31 -15.22 -7.08
CA TYR A 23 -5.03 -13.80 -7.29
C TYR A 23 -5.97 -12.90 -6.49
N LYS A 24 -7.26 -13.27 -6.39
CA LYS A 24 -8.21 -12.58 -5.51
C LYS A 24 -7.78 -12.66 -4.05
N GLN A 25 -7.44 -13.86 -3.59
CA GLN A 25 -6.99 -14.06 -2.21
C GLN A 25 -5.74 -13.24 -1.89
N LYS A 26 -4.75 -13.24 -2.80
CA LYS A 26 -3.54 -12.44 -2.68
C LYS A 26 -3.85 -10.94 -2.64
N ALA A 27 -4.70 -10.44 -3.54
CA ALA A 27 -5.09 -9.03 -3.57
C ALA A 27 -5.74 -8.57 -2.26
N LEU A 28 -6.69 -9.36 -1.74
CA LEU A 28 -7.39 -9.05 -0.50
C LEU A 28 -6.45 -9.08 0.71
N LEU A 29 -5.69 -10.16 0.88
CA LEU A 29 -4.84 -10.34 2.05
C LEU A 29 -3.69 -9.33 2.08
N HIS A 30 -2.97 -9.18 0.97
CA HIS A 30 -1.83 -8.24 0.87
C HIS A 30 -2.28 -6.81 1.11
N SER A 31 -3.31 -6.34 0.40
CA SER A 31 -3.73 -4.93 0.47
C SER A 31 -4.27 -4.56 1.85
N ILE A 32 -4.98 -5.47 2.53
CA ILE A 32 -5.48 -5.22 3.89
C ILE A 32 -4.34 -5.22 4.91
N GLN A 33 -3.37 -6.13 4.77
CA GLN A 33 -2.17 -6.13 5.63
C GLN A 33 -1.36 -4.84 5.45
N VAL A 34 -1.09 -4.43 4.21
CA VAL A 34 -0.36 -3.19 3.91
C VAL A 34 -1.12 -1.97 4.41
N SER A 35 -2.43 -1.88 4.19
CA SER A 35 -3.27 -0.80 4.74
C SER A 35 -3.16 -0.69 6.26
N THR A 36 -3.32 -1.82 6.97
CA THR A 36 -3.26 -1.86 8.44
C THR A 36 -1.88 -1.44 8.95
N LEU A 37 -0.81 -1.90 8.29
CA LEU A 37 0.56 -1.52 8.64
C LEU A 37 0.82 -0.04 8.37
N CYS A 38 0.33 0.51 7.25
CA CYS A 38 0.42 1.95 6.96
C CYS A 38 -0.28 2.77 8.04
N GLN A 39 -1.47 2.37 8.49
CA GLN A 39 -2.21 3.03 9.57
C GLN A 39 -1.43 3.02 10.89
N LYS A 40 -0.84 1.87 11.25
CA LYS A 40 0.04 1.76 12.44
C LYS A 40 1.24 2.70 12.33
N LEU A 41 1.96 2.66 11.22
CA LEU A 41 3.16 3.49 11.02
C LEU A 41 2.79 4.98 10.99
N ALA A 42 1.65 5.35 10.40
CA ALA A 42 1.17 6.73 10.43
C ALA A 42 0.93 7.24 11.86
N LEU A 43 0.38 6.41 12.76
CA LEU A 43 0.24 6.76 14.17
C LEU A 43 1.60 7.03 14.84
N GLU A 44 2.60 6.20 14.57
CA GLU A 44 3.96 6.34 15.11
C GLU A 44 4.68 7.59 14.59
N HIS A 45 4.34 8.02 13.38
CA HIS A 45 4.92 9.18 12.70
C HIS A 45 4.06 10.47 12.80
N HIS A 46 2.96 10.45 13.57
CA HIS A 46 2.02 11.57 13.69
C HIS A 46 1.44 12.07 12.35
N LEU A 47 1.15 11.15 11.44
CA LEU A 47 0.54 11.39 10.14
C LEU A 47 -0.98 11.13 10.17
N ASP A 48 -1.66 11.50 9.09
CA ASP A 48 -3.08 11.19 8.90
C ASP A 48 -3.27 9.69 8.61
N VAL A 49 -3.94 9.03 9.55
CA VAL A 49 -4.18 7.58 9.51
C VAL A 49 -5.17 7.20 8.41
N GLU A 50 -6.12 8.08 8.07
CA GLU A 50 -7.09 7.83 7.00
C GLU A 50 -6.36 7.77 5.65
N LEU A 51 -5.52 8.78 5.36
CA LEU A 51 -4.74 8.82 4.12
C LEU A 51 -3.80 7.63 4.01
N ALA A 52 -3.09 7.29 5.09
CA ALA A 52 -2.18 6.15 5.11
C ALA A 52 -2.89 4.81 4.84
N GLY A 53 -4.09 4.61 5.39
CA GLY A 53 -4.91 3.41 5.09
C GLY A 53 -5.31 3.33 3.62
N ILE A 54 -5.74 4.43 3.03
CA ILE A 54 -6.11 4.49 1.60
C ILE A 54 -4.90 4.17 0.71
N ILE A 55 -3.75 4.77 1.01
CA ILE A 55 -2.48 4.54 0.32
C ILE A 55 -2.14 3.05 0.33
N GLY A 56 -2.12 2.43 1.51
CA GLY A 56 -1.80 1.01 1.64
C GLY A 56 -2.83 0.09 0.98
N LEU A 57 -4.11 0.44 1.01
CA LEU A 57 -5.18 -0.37 0.41
C LEU A 57 -5.11 -0.40 -1.12
N PHE A 58 -4.75 0.70 -1.77
CA PHE A 58 -4.81 0.82 -3.23
C PHE A 58 -3.47 0.77 -3.97
N HIS A 59 -2.33 0.71 -3.26
CA HIS A 59 -1.00 0.82 -3.89
C HIS A 59 -0.79 -0.14 -5.09
N ASP A 60 -1.30 -1.36 -5.00
CA ASP A 60 -1.17 -2.42 -6.00
C ASP A 60 -2.46 -2.71 -6.78
N TYR A 61 -3.50 -1.88 -6.65
CA TYR A 61 -4.82 -2.17 -7.23
C TYR A 61 -4.78 -2.54 -8.72
N ILE A 62 -4.08 -1.75 -9.54
CA ILE A 62 -3.93 -1.99 -10.98
C ILE A 62 -3.19 -3.30 -11.26
N GLN A 63 -2.20 -3.66 -10.44
CA GLN A 63 -1.48 -4.93 -10.60
C GLN A 63 -2.44 -6.11 -10.48
N PHE A 64 -3.38 -6.05 -9.52
CA PHE A 64 -4.36 -7.11 -9.32
C PHE A 64 -5.43 -7.14 -10.41
N THR A 65 -6.06 -6.00 -10.71
CA THR A 65 -7.21 -5.96 -11.63
C THR A 65 -6.82 -6.08 -13.10
N GLN A 66 -5.57 -5.73 -13.46
CA GLN A 66 -5.11 -5.77 -14.85
C GLN A 66 -4.01 -6.82 -15.07
N HIS A 67 -3.70 -7.61 -14.05
CA HIS A 67 -2.72 -8.69 -14.09
C HIS A 67 -1.36 -8.27 -14.67
N SER A 68 -0.92 -7.05 -14.35
CA SER A 68 0.29 -6.44 -14.91
C SER A 68 1.09 -5.70 -13.86
N SER A 69 2.34 -6.10 -13.68
CA SER A 69 3.31 -5.40 -12.83
C SER A 69 4.03 -4.26 -13.55
N PHE A 70 3.80 -4.06 -14.85
CA PHE A 70 4.46 -3.01 -15.62
C PHE A 70 4.01 -1.63 -15.13
N GLN A 71 4.93 -0.89 -14.51
CA GLN A 71 4.72 0.46 -13.97
C GLN A 71 3.44 0.57 -13.10
N HIS A 72 3.11 -0.49 -12.35
CA HIS A 72 1.85 -0.58 -11.61
C HIS A 72 1.69 0.58 -10.61
N GLY A 73 2.74 0.98 -9.87
CA GLY A 73 2.68 2.13 -8.96
C GLY A 73 2.28 3.44 -9.65
N LEU A 74 2.90 3.77 -10.79
CA LEU A 74 2.55 4.98 -11.55
C LEU A 74 1.11 4.92 -12.08
N ARG A 75 0.71 3.77 -12.62
CA ARG A 75 -0.64 3.57 -13.17
C ARG A 75 -1.70 3.60 -12.08
N CYS A 76 -1.43 3.03 -10.91
CA CYS A 76 -2.28 3.15 -9.72
C CYS A 76 -2.41 4.61 -9.29
N SER A 77 -1.30 5.34 -9.22
CA SER A 77 -1.28 6.76 -8.86
C SER A 77 -2.10 7.64 -9.80
N GLU A 78 -2.07 7.36 -11.11
CA GLU A 78 -2.92 8.08 -12.06
C GLU A 78 -4.40 7.72 -11.87
N TRP A 79 -4.70 6.43 -11.77
CA TRP A 79 -6.06 5.91 -11.67
C TRP A 79 -6.77 6.32 -10.37
N ILE A 80 -6.08 6.33 -9.23
CA ILE A 80 -6.70 6.52 -7.90
C ILE A 80 -7.45 7.85 -7.78
N SER A 81 -7.02 8.88 -8.52
CA SER A 81 -7.71 10.18 -8.57
C SER A 81 -9.19 10.07 -8.96
N SER A 82 -9.56 9.05 -9.75
CA SER A 82 -10.93 8.82 -10.21
C SER A 82 -11.91 8.44 -9.10
N ILE A 83 -11.41 7.95 -7.95
CA ILE A 83 -12.24 7.53 -6.81
C ILE A 83 -12.09 8.43 -5.57
N LEU A 84 -11.27 9.47 -5.63
CA LEU A 84 -10.99 10.39 -4.52
C LEU A 84 -11.79 11.71 -4.60
N SER A 85 -13.04 11.66 -5.08
CA SER A 85 -13.85 12.87 -5.32
C SER A 85 -14.11 13.72 -4.06
N GLU A 86 -14.19 13.09 -2.89
CA GLU A 86 -14.44 13.75 -1.59
C GLU A 86 -13.16 14.27 -0.90
N PHE A 87 -12.00 14.12 -1.52
CA PHE A 87 -10.71 14.55 -0.96
C PHE A 87 -10.28 15.90 -1.52
N GLN A 88 -9.58 16.66 -0.69
CA GLN A 88 -8.92 17.90 -1.10
C GLN A 88 -7.73 17.61 -2.01
N ASP A 89 -7.28 18.61 -2.77
CA ASP A 89 -6.22 18.42 -3.77
C ASP A 89 -4.85 18.10 -3.16
N ASP A 90 -4.58 18.60 -1.95
CA ASP A 90 -3.40 18.24 -1.16
C ASP A 90 -3.47 16.79 -0.66
N GLU A 91 -4.62 16.34 -0.15
CA GLU A 91 -4.85 14.94 0.23
C GLU A 91 -4.66 13.99 -0.96
N LYS A 92 -5.22 14.33 -2.12
CA LYS A 92 -5.04 13.55 -3.37
C LYS A 92 -3.57 13.49 -3.75
N ALA A 93 -2.87 14.62 -3.73
CA ALA A 93 -1.46 14.67 -4.10
C ALA A 93 -0.59 13.79 -3.18
N ILE A 94 -0.88 13.77 -1.88
CA ILE A 94 -0.23 12.88 -0.90
C ILE A 94 -0.44 11.41 -1.30
N ILE A 95 -1.70 11.00 -1.54
CA ILE A 95 -2.03 9.61 -1.86
C ILE A 95 -1.34 9.18 -3.16
N GLN A 96 -1.46 9.99 -4.21
CA GLN A 96 -0.87 9.72 -5.51
C GLN A 96 0.65 9.61 -5.42
N GLN A 97 1.30 10.55 -4.75
CA GLN A 97 2.75 10.58 -4.62
C GLN A 97 3.31 9.33 -3.92
N ALA A 98 2.69 8.92 -2.81
CA ALA A 98 3.09 7.73 -2.09
C ALA A 98 2.96 6.46 -2.96
N ILE A 99 1.82 6.31 -3.63
CA ILE A 99 1.56 5.17 -4.53
C ILE A 99 2.53 5.17 -5.72
N ALA A 100 2.84 6.33 -6.31
CA ALA A 100 3.76 6.40 -7.45
C ALA A 100 5.18 5.93 -7.11
N ARG A 101 5.64 6.19 -5.88
CA ARG A 101 7.03 6.00 -5.45
C ARG A 101 7.30 4.69 -4.71
N HIS A 102 6.26 3.93 -4.35
CA HIS A 102 6.41 2.79 -3.43
C HIS A 102 7.29 1.64 -3.96
N SER A 103 7.48 1.54 -5.28
CA SER A 103 8.38 0.57 -5.88
C SER A 103 9.86 1.01 -5.81
N GLU A 104 10.14 2.30 -5.62
CA GLU A 104 11.47 2.91 -5.55
C GLU A 104 12.08 2.77 -4.15
N LYS A 105 12.27 1.52 -3.71
CA LYS A 105 12.68 1.18 -2.34
C LYS A 105 14.12 1.58 -1.99
N ASP A 106 14.93 1.88 -3.00
CA ASP A 106 16.32 2.38 -2.94
C ASP A 106 16.42 3.89 -2.70
N LYS A 107 15.32 4.63 -2.89
CA LYS A 107 15.24 6.07 -2.63
C LYS A 107 14.54 6.35 -1.32
N VAL A 108 14.92 7.48 -0.72
CA VAL A 108 14.24 8.09 0.43
C VAL A 108 13.36 9.21 -0.09
N ASP A 109 12.06 9.12 0.19
CA ASP A 109 11.04 10.08 -0.23
C ASP A 109 10.34 10.72 0.99
N ASP A 110 9.13 11.26 0.78
CA ASP A 110 8.29 11.82 1.82
C ASP A 110 7.78 10.76 2.82
N ALA A 111 7.24 11.22 3.94
CA ALA A 111 6.86 10.36 5.05
C ALA A 111 5.82 9.30 4.67
N TYR A 112 4.84 9.61 3.81
CA TYR A 112 3.83 8.63 3.38
C TYR A 112 4.42 7.60 2.42
N SER A 113 5.29 8.03 1.51
CA SER A 113 6.05 7.12 0.64
C SER A 113 6.89 6.14 1.46
N GLU A 114 7.58 6.61 2.50
CA GLU A 114 8.46 5.76 3.31
C GLU A 114 7.69 4.75 4.17
N ILE A 115 6.58 5.14 4.80
CA ILE A 115 5.76 4.17 5.55
C ILE A 115 5.11 3.14 4.62
N LEU A 116 4.72 3.51 3.39
CA LEU A 116 4.15 2.55 2.44
C LEU A 116 5.21 1.51 2.01
N LYS A 117 6.42 1.96 1.68
CA LYS A 117 7.53 1.06 1.33
C LYS A 117 7.86 0.10 2.46
N ASP A 118 7.88 0.59 3.70
CA ASP A 118 8.16 -0.23 4.88
C ASP A 118 7.00 -1.21 5.15
N ALA A 119 5.74 -0.76 5.06
CA ALA A 119 4.55 -1.60 5.23
C ALA A 119 4.43 -2.71 4.18
N ASP A 120 4.73 -2.41 2.91
CA ASP A 120 4.72 -3.39 1.81
C ASP A 120 5.75 -4.51 2.06
N VAL A 121 6.97 -4.15 2.47
CA VAL A 121 8.01 -5.13 2.82
C VAL A 121 7.61 -5.97 4.04
N LEU A 122 7.04 -5.35 5.07
CA LEU A 122 6.59 -6.05 6.28
C LEU A 122 5.44 -7.03 5.96
N ALA A 123 4.47 -6.62 5.14
CA ALA A 123 3.37 -7.49 4.73
C ALA A 123 3.87 -8.71 3.96
N GLN A 124 4.79 -8.52 3.01
CA GLN A 124 5.41 -9.62 2.27
C GLN A 124 6.13 -10.60 3.22
N TYR A 125 6.95 -10.08 4.14
CA TYR A 125 7.67 -10.92 5.10
C TYR A 125 6.74 -11.66 6.08
N PHE A 126 5.69 -11.02 6.59
CA PHE A 126 4.75 -11.68 7.50
C PHE A 126 3.84 -12.69 6.81
N ALA A 127 3.60 -12.54 5.50
CA ALA A 127 2.90 -13.53 4.70
C ALA A 127 3.78 -14.76 4.40
N GLU A 128 5.08 -14.56 4.17
CA GLU A 128 6.05 -15.60 3.83
C GLU A 128 7.42 -15.28 4.46
N THR A 129 7.69 -15.82 5.65
CA THR A 129 8.87 -15.44 6.45
C THR A 129 10.21 -15.90 5.85
N ASP A 130 10.18 -16.82 4.89
CA ASP A 130 11.32 -17.31 4.12
C ASP A 130 11.51 -16.61 2.77
N ILE A 131 10.71 -15.57 2.48
CA ILE A 131 10.82 -14.78 1.25
C ILE A 131 12.22 -14.15 1.09
N VAL A 132 12.76 -14.22 -0.13
CA VAL A 132 14.03 -13.58 -0.49
C VAL A 132 13.76 -12.11 -0.84
N LEU A 133 14.02 -11.21 0.11
CA LEU A 133 13.95 -9.77 -0.10
C LEU A 133 15.22 -9.22 -0.74
N SER A 134 15.08 -8.13 -1.51
CA SER A 134 16.21 -7.32 -1.98
C SER A 134 17.01 -6.73 -0.80
N ASP A 135 18.23 -6.27 -1.07
CA ASP A 135 19.07 -5.63 -0.05
C ASP A 135 18.35 -4.44 0.63
N GLU A 136 17.66 -3.62 -0.17
CA GLU A 136 16.83 -2.50 0.32
C GLU A 136 15.65 -3.00 1.15
N GLY A 137 14.97 -4.08 0.71
CA GLY A 137 13.90 -4.71 1.48
C GLY A 137 14.39 -5.21 2.84
N GLN A 138 15.55 -5.87 2.87
CA GLN A 138 16.15 -6.34 4.12
C GLN A 138 16.54 -5.19 5.05
N LYS A 139 17.09 -4.09 4.51
CA LYS A 139 17.39 -2.88 5.30
C LYS A 139 16.13 -2.29 5.93
N ARG A 140 15.02 -2.23 5.18
CA ARG A 140 13.72 -1.75 5.69
C ARG A 140 13.16 -2.68 6.76
N LEU A 141 13.17 -3.99 6.52
CA LEU A 141 12.68 -5.00 7.47
C LEU A 141 13.41 -4.94 8.81
N LYS A 142 14.73 -4.76 8.80
CA LYS A 142 15.57 -4.68 10.02
C LYS A 142 15.22 -3.53 10.95
N LYS A 143 14.54 -2.47 10.48
CA LYS A 143 14.09 -1.37 11.35
C LYS A 143 13.04 -1.82 12.38
N TYR A 144 12.30 -2.88 12.08
CA TYR A 144 11.12 -3.30 12.83
C TYR A 144 11.26 -4.66 13.50
N LEU A 145 12.24 -5.46 13.08
CA LEU A 145 12.55 -6.71 13.76
C LEU A 145 13.42 -6.44 14.99
N PRO A 146 13.20 -7.15 16.10
CA PRO A 146 14.09 -7.06 17.24
C PRO A 146 15.51 -7.44 16.81
N GLU A 147 16.51 -6.74 17.35
CA GLU A 147 17.88 -7.26 17.33
C GLU A 147 17.83 -8.66 17.95
N LYS A 148 18.43 -9.65 17.28
CA LYS A 148 18.44 -11.04 17.75
C LYS A 148 18.73 -11.07 19.25
N ILE A 149 17.79 -11.61 20.04
CA ILE A 149 18.01 -11.95 21.46
C ILE A 149 19.12 -13.00 21.53
#